data_AF-A0A235B505-F1
#
_entry.id   AF-A0A235B505-F1
#
_cell.length_a   1.000
_cell.length_b   1.000
_cell.length_c   1.000
_cell.angle_alpha   90.00
_cell.angle_beta   90.00
_cell.angle_gamma   90.00
#
_symmetry.space_group_name_H-M   'P 1'
#
loop_
_entity.id
_entity.type
_entity.pdbx_description
1 polymer ?
#
loop_
_entity_poly.entity_id
_entity_poly.type
_entity_poly.pdbx_seq_one_letter_code
_entity_poly.pdbx_strand_id
1 'polypeptide(L)' 'MTMELVNDHDPKPLYYQFRAERTGSFEWEYLDQGPEVWRVAIRKVEDRG' A
#
# COMPACT_ATOMS: atom_id res chain seq x y z
N MET A 1 6.13 -11.07 -4.59
CA MET A 1 6.90 -10.46 -3.49
C MET A 1 6.02 -9.40 -2.83
N THR A 2 5.93 -9.39 -1.51
CA THR A 2 5.12 -8.44 -0.72
C THR A 2 6.07 -7.56 0.09
N MET A 3 5.81 -6.26 0.14
CA MET A 3 6.51 -5.30 0.98
C MET A 3 5.56 -4.81 2.08
N GLU A 4 6.04 -4.67 3.31
CA GLU A 4 5.28 -4.05 4.39
C GLU A 4 5.75 -2.60 4.61
N LEU A 5 4.81 -1.67 4.64
CA LEU A 5 5.04 -0.28 5.05
C LEU A 5 4.43 -0.09 6.44
N VAL A 6 5.25 0.42 7.36
CA VAL A 6 4.88 0.75 8.73
C VAL A 6 5.04 2.25 8.92
N ASN A 7 4.01 2.92 9.43
CA ASN A 7 3.99 4.37 9.58
C ASN A 7 3.26 4.78 10.87
N ASP A 8 3.60 5.95 11.42
CA ASP A 8 2.99 6.51 12.63
C ASP A 8 1.65 7.22 12.37
N HIS A 9 1.27 7.38 11.09
CA HIS A 9 -0.01 7.93 10.64
C HIS A 9 -0.54 7.20 9.41
N ASP A 10 -1.80 7.43 9.04
CA ASP A 10 -2.42 6.82 7.86
C ASP A 10 -1.61 7.14 6.58
N PRO A 11 -1.04 6.13 5.89
CA PRO A 11 -0.27 6.32 4.66
C PRO A 11 -1.14 6.62 3.41
N LYS A 12 -2.41 7.00 3.59
CA LYS A 12 -3.36 7.36 2.52
C LYS A 12 -2.82 8.35 1.47
N PRO A 13 -2.05 9.41 1.81
CA PRO A 13 -1.45 10.26 0.79
C PRO A 13 -0.52 9.49 -0.17
N LEU A 14 0.28 8.57 0.37
CA LEU A 14 1.19 7.72 -0.40
C LEU A 14 0.42 6.72 -1.27
N TYR A 15 -0.69 6.16 -0.77
CA TYR A 15 -1.59 5.33 -1.57
C TYR A 15 -2.08 6.07 -2.82
N TYR A 16 -2.52 7.33 -2.68
CA TYR A 16 -2.97 8.11 -3.82
C TYR A 16 -1.86 8.42 -4.82
N GLN A 17 -0.65 8.68 -4.34
CA GLN A 17 0.52 8.86 -5.21
C GLN A 17 0.81 7.58 -6.01
N PHE A 18 0.85 6.42 -5.36
CA PHE A 18 1.04 5.13 -6.03
C PHE A 18 -0.07 4.85 -7.05
N ARG A 19 -1.32 5.14 -6.68
CA ARG A 19 -2.46 4.99 -7.59
C ARG A 19 -2.34 5.89 -8.82
N ALA A 20 -1.80 7.09 -8.69
CA ALA A 20 -1.60 8.01 -9.82
C ALA A 20 -0.42 7.59 -10.72
N GLU A 21 0.70 7.15 -10.13
CA GLU A 21 1.94 6.82 -10.86
C GLU A 21 1.98 5.38 -11.39
N ARG A 22 1.27 4.45 -10.75
CA ARG A 22 1.40 3.00 -10.96
C ARG A 22 0.03 2.32 -11.01
N THR A 23 -0.92 2.92 -11.72
CA THR A 23 -2.28 2.39 -11.90
C THR A 23 -2.24 0.91 -12.30
N GLY A 24 -2.97 0.06 -11.57
CA GLY A 24 -3.11 -1.38 -11.89
C GLY A 24 -1.86 -2.24 -11.64
N SER A 25 -0.76 -1.66 -11.16
CA SER A 25 0.51 -2.39 -10.97
C SER A 25 0.73 -2.88 -9.54
N PHE A 26 -0.17 -2.56 -8.62
CA PHE A 26 -0.04 -2.94 -7.21
C PHE A 26 -1.39 -3.15 -6.52
N GLU A 27 -1.37 -3.95 -5.46
CA GLU A 27 -2.42 -4.07 -4.45
C GLU A 27 -1.98 -3.38 -3.17
N TRP A 28 -2.96 -2.84 -2.44
CA TRP A 28 -2.78 -2.14 -1.17
C TRP A 28 -3.74 -2.70 -0.13
N GLU A 29 -3.21 -3.35 0.89
CA GLU A 29 -3.99 -4.00 1.95
C GLU A 29 -3.54 -3.44 3.30
N TYR A 30 -4.46 -2.93 4.11
CA TYR A 30 -4.14 -2.56 5.49
C TYR A 30 -4.03 -3.83 6.35
N LEU A 31 -2.92 -3.96 7.06
CA LEU A 31 -2.70 -4.97 8.09
C LEU A 31 -3.11 -4.42 9.47
N ASP A 32 -2.82 -3.14 9.72
CA ASP A 32 -3.21 -2.41 10.94
C ASP A 32 -3.61 -0.97 10.60
N GLN A 33 -4.65 -0.45 11.25
CA GLN A 33 -5.23 0.87 10.98
C GLN A 33 -5.21 1.80 12.20
N GLY A 34 -4.08 1.86 12.91
CA GLY A 34 -3.88 2.78 14.03
C GLY A 34 -4.80 2.52 15.24
N PRO A 35 -4.73 3.36 16.29
CA PRO A 35 -3.82 4.51 16.44
C PRO A 35 -2.40 4.13 16.87
N GLU A 36 -2.16 2.88 17.29
CA GLU A 36 -0.83 2.44 17.76
C GLU A 36 0.18 2.35 16.61
N VAL A 37 -0.24 1.79 15.47
CA VAL A 37 0.58 1.70 14.27
C VAL A 37 -0.28 1.58 13.02
N TRP A 38 0.20 2.14 11.91
CA TRP A 38 -0.39 1.93 10.59
C TRP A 38 0.51 1.00 9.80
N ARG A 39 -0.03 -0.16 9.40
CA ARG A 39 0.70 -1.15 8.61
C ARG A 39 -0.06 -1.48 7.35
N VAL A 40 0.63 -1.48 6.22
CA VAL A 40 0.05 -1.87 4.93
C VAL A 40 0.96 -2.86 4.20
N ALA A 41 0.37 -3.88 3.62
CA ALA A 41 1.00 -4.77 2.68
C ALA A 41 0.81 -4.22 1.26
N ILE A 42 1.91 -4.04 0.56
CA ILE A 42 1.95 -3.62 -0.84
C ILE A 42 2.45 -4.80 -1.65
N ARG A 43 1.62 -5.28 -2.59
CA ARG A 43 1.98 -6.38 -3.50
C ARG A 43 2.07 -5.83 -4.91
N LYS A 44 3.08 -6.26 -5.68
CA LYS A 44 3.11 -6.01 -7.12
C LYS A 44 2.08 -6.92 -7.80
N VAL A 45 1.23 -6.34 -8.64
CA VAL A 45 0.35 -7.09 -9.53
C VAL A 45 1.12 -7.29 -10.83
N GLU A 46 1.28 -8.53 -11.25
CA GLU A 46 1.81 -8.83 -12.58
C GLU A 46 0.66 -8.78 -13.57
N ASP A 47 0.88 -8.07 -14.68
CA ASP A 47 -0.06 -8.02 -15.78
C ASP A 47 -0.23 -9.43 -16.34
N ARG A 48 -1.40 -10.04 -16.06
CA ARG A 48 -1.80 -11.28 -16.73
C ARG A 48 -2.46 -10.85 -18.05
N GLY A 49 -1.61 -10.58 -19.04
CA GLY A 49 -2.04 -10.50 -20.43
C GLY A 49 -2.77 -11.75 -20.89
#